data_AF-A0A9D0L5D5-F1
#
_entry.id   AF-A0A9D0L5D5-F1
#
_cell.length_a   1.000
_cell.length_b   1.000
_cell.length_c   1.000
_cell.angle_alpha   90.00
_cell.angle_beta   90.00
_cell.angle_gamma   90.00
#
_symmetry.space_group_name_H-M   'P 1'
#
loop_
_entity.id
_entity.type
_entity.pdbx_description
1 polymer ?
#
loop_
_entity_poly.entity_id
_entity_poly.type
_entity_poly.pdbx_seq_one_letter_code
_entity_poly.pdbx_strand_id
1 'polypeptide(L)' 'MDAQQRWYRQALKLRGAVVADVGANVGKLSQFFFDAVGPTGRVVSIEPLPGNIKAIDKRIRKAGGGARQRW' A
#
# COMPACT_ATOMS: atom_id res chain seq x y z
N MET A 1 -2.36 -7.44 13.04
CA MET A 1 -3.14 -6.25 12.68
C MET A 1 -3.29 -5.39 13.92
N ASP A 2 -2.78 -4.17 13.91
CA ASP A 2 -2.95 -3.21 15.02
C ASP A 2 -4.38 -2.62 15.04
N ALA A 3 -4.68 -1.78 16.05
CA ALA A 3 -6.01 -1.18 16.22
C ALA A 3 -6.44 -0.32 15.01
N GLN A 4 -5.47 0.40 14.42
CA GLN A 4 -5.71 1.26 13.26
C GLN A 4 -6.10 0.42 12.02
N GLN A 5 -5.35 -0.66 11.74
CA GLN A 5 -5.65 -1.58 10.64
C GLN A 5 -7.01 -2.27 10.81
N ARG A 6 -7.40 -2.62 12.04
CA ARG A 6 -8.74 -3.17 12.30
C ARG A 6 -9.83 -2.16 12.00
N TRP A 7 -9.65 -0.91 12.43
CA TRP A 7 -10.60 0.16 12.15
C TRP A 7 -10.77 0.38 10.64
N TYR A 8 -9.68 0.47 9.87
CA TYR A 8 -9.77 0.63 8.41
C TYR A 8 -10.57 -0.47 7.74
N ARG A 9 -10.36 -1.74 8.13
CA ARG A 9 -11.10 -2.88 7.56
C ARG A 9 -12.60 -2.83 7.85
N GLN A 10 -13.00 -2.26 8.99
CA GLN A 10 -14.40 -2.20 9.41
C GLN A 10 -15.10 -0.95 8.86
N ALA A 11 -14.41 0.18 8.82
CA ALA A 11 -14.99 1.47 8.47
C ALA A 11 -14.95 1.78 6.97
N LEU A 12 -14.02 1.20 6.21
CA LEU A 12 -13.81 1.53 4.80
C LEU A 12 -14.22 0.41 3.85
N LYS A 13 -14.87 0.77 2.73
CA LYS A 13 -15.16 -0.14 1.61
C LYS A 13 -13.91 -0.32 0.75
N LEU A 14 -13.02 -1.22 1.16
CA LEU A 14 -11.69 -1.35 0.53
C LEU A 14 -11.67 -2.21 -0.74
N ARG A 15 -12.50 -3.25 -0.87
CA ARG A 15 -12.45 -4.14 -2.05
C ARG A 15 -12.68 -3.35 -3.34
N GLY A 16 -11.74 -3.45 -4.28
CA GLY A 16 -11.75 -2.73 -5.55
C GLY A 16 -11.41 -1.23 -5.46
N ALA A 17 -11.09 -0.71 -4.27
CA ALA A 17 -10.78 0.70 -4.09
C ALA A 17 -9.40 1.07 -4.65
N VAL A 18 -9.21 2.36 -4.92
CA VAL A 18 -7.92 2.98 -5.16
C VAL A 18 -7.50 3.75 -3.90
N VAL A 19 -6.37 3.38 -3.31
CA VAL A 19 -5.84 4.00 -2.08
C VAL A 19 -4.58 4.78 -2.40
N ALA A 20 -4.52 6.05 -1.99
CA ALA A 20 -3.28 6.81 -1.94
C ALA A 20 -2.74 6.79 -0.50
N ASP A 21 -1.54 6.25 -0.31
CA ASP A 21 -0.84 6.19 0.97
C ASP A 21 0.29 7.22 0.95
N VAL A 22 0.03 8.41 1.50
CA VAL A 22 0.95 9.55 1.51
C VAL A 22 1.85 9.49 2.74
N GLY A 23 3.16 9.56 2.53
CA GLY A 23 4.13 9.30 3.59
C GLY A 23 4.25 7.81 3.89
N ALA A 24 4.27 7.00 2.83
CA ALA A 24 4.23 5.54 2.94
C ALA A 24 5.39 4.94 3.75
N ASN A 25 6.46 5.71 4.00
CA ASN A 25 7.64 5.27 4.74
C ASN A 25 8.14 3.96 4.11
N VAL A 26 8.41 2.91 4.90
CA VAL A 26 8.82 1.61 4.34
C VAL A 26 7.67 0.80 3.70
N GLY A 27 6.45 1.32 3.58
CA GLY A 27 5.34 0.67 2.86
C GLY A 27 4.58 -0.40 3.65
N LYS A 28 4.63 -0.36 4.99
CA LYS A 28 3.92 -1.35 5.83
C LYS A 28 2.40 -1.19 5.72
N LEU A 29 1.91 0.04 5.75
CA LEU A 29 0.47 0.32 5.62
C LEU A 29 0.00 0.13 4.18
N SER A 30 0.83 0.50 3.20
CA SER A 30 0.54 0.24 1.78
C SER A 30 0.33 -1.25 1.50
N GLN A 31 1.14 -2.15 2.08
CA GLN A 31 0.96 -3.60 1.95
C GLN A 31 -0.38 -4.06 2.52
N PHE A 32 -0.75 -3.56 3.70
CA PHE A 32 -2.05 -3.87 4.29
C PHE A 32 -3.20 -3.46 3.36
N PHE A 33 -3.13 -2.28 2.75
CA PHE A 33 -4.14 -1.84 1.79
C PHE A 33 -4.09 -2.67 0.50
N PHE A 34 -2.91 -3.05 0.02
CA PHE A 34 -2.77 -3.87 -1.18
C PHE A 34 -3.51 -5.21 -1.03
N ASP A 35 -3.35 -5.86 0.13
CA ASP A 35 -4.07 -7.10 0.45
C ASP A 35 -5.58 -6.86 0.60
N ALA A 36 -5.98 -5.73 1.16
CA ALA A 36 -7.38 -5.42 1.45
C ALA A 36 -8.18 -5.00 0.20
N VAL A 37 -7.57 -4.28 -0.74
CA VAL A 37 -8.25 -3.83 -1.96
C VAL A 37 -8.45 -4.97 -2.97
N GLY A 38 -7.61 -6.00 -2.90
CA GLY A 38 -7.73 -7.18 -3.76
C GLY A 38 -7.36 -6.93 -5.22
N PRO A 39 -7.60 -7.90 -6.12
CA PRO A 39 -7.01 -7.93 -7.47
C PRO A 39 -7.54 -6.84 -8.41
N THR A 40 -8.71 -6.28 -8.14
CA THR A 40 -9.31 -5.19 -8.93
C THR A 40 -8.98 -3.81 -8.39
N GLY A 41 -8.42 -3.72 -7.18
CA GLY A 41 -8.04 -2.47 -6.54
C GLY A 41 -6.63 -2.02 -6.88
N ARG A 42 -6.23 -0.88 -6.31
CA ARG A 42 -4.89 -0.31 -6.50
C ARG A 42 -4.44 0.43 -5.26
N VAL A 43 -3.13 0.40 -5.00
CA VAL A 43 -2.48 1.24 -3.99
C VAL A 43 -1.38 2.06 -4.65
N VAL A 44 -1.36 3.36 -4.37
CA VAL A 44 -0.31 4.30 -4.78
C VAL A 44 0.41 4.74 -3.51
N SER A 45 1.63 4.25 -3.33
CA SER A 45 2.51 4.64 -2.21
C SER A 45 3.32 5.87 -2.62
N ILE A 46 3.20 6.96 -1.87
CA ILE A 46 3.91 8.21 -2.13
C ILE A 46 4.90 8.43 -1.01
N GLU A 47 6.19 8.48 -1.35
CA GLU A 47 7.29 8.56 -0.39
C GLU A 47 8.50 9.27 -1.01
N PRO A 48 9.02 10.35 -0.41
CA PRO A 48 10.13 11.10 -0.99
C PRO A 48 11.51 10.52 -0.68
N LEU A 49 11.68 9.74 0.39
CA LEU A 49 13.01 9.28 0.80
C LEU A 49 13.45 8.07 -0.05
N PRO A 50 14.56 8.15 -0.82
CA PRO A 50 14.98 7.06 -1.71
C PRO A 50 15.23 5.73 -1.00
N GLY A 51 15.70 5.78 0.26
CA GLY A 51 15.89 4.58 1.08
C GLY A 51 14.59 3.85 1.37
N ASN A 52 13.50 4.59 1.59
CA ASN A 52 12.18 4.05 1.84
C ASN A 52 11.54 3.50 0.55
N ILE A 53 11.72 4.17 -0.58
CA ILE A 53 11.27 3.69 -1.90
C ILE A 53 11.86 2.29 -2.18
N LYS A 54 13.16 2.09 -1.94
CA LYS A 54 13.78 0.75 -2.09
C LYS A 54 13.11 -0.32 -1.22
N ALA A 55 12.70 0.05 0.00
CA ALA A 55 12.00 -0.85 0.91
C ALA A 55 10.56 -1.15 0.45
N ILE A 56 9.87 -0.16 -0.14
CA ILE A 56 8.56 -0.31 -0.77
C ILE A 56 8.66 -1.25 -1.97
N ASP A 57 9.63 -1.04 -2.88
CA ASP A 57 9.83 -1.89 -4.07
C ASP A 57 10.05 -3.36 -3.69
N LYS A 58 10.81 -3.61 -2.63
CA LYS A 58 11.02 -4.97 -2.11
C LYS A 58 9.71 -5.60 -1.61
N ARG A 59 8.81 -4.82 -1.01
CA ARG A 59 7.48 -5.30 -0.57
C ARG A 59 6.58 -5.58 -1.77
N ILE A 60 6.52 -4.66 -2.73
CA ILE A 60 5.73 -4.82 -3.97
C ILE A 60 6.11 -6.14 -4.67
N ARG A 61 7.42 -6.38 -4.88
CA ARG A 61 7.89 -7.64 -5.49
C ARG A 61 7.47 -8.88 -4.70
N LYS A 62 7.58 -8.85 -3.37
CA LYS A 62 7.18 -9.98 -2.50
C LYS A 62 5.68 -10.23 -2.53
N ALA A 63 4.88 -9.19 -2.70
CA ALA A 63 3.43 -9.28 -2.76
C ALA A 63 2.88 -9.68 -4.13
N GLY A 64 3.75 -9.86 -5.14
CA GLY A 64 3.34 -10.11 -6.52
C GLY A 64 2.73 -8.89 -7.21
N GLY A 65 2.91 -7.69 -6.65
CA GLY A 65 2.47 -6.44 -7.28
C GLY A 65 3.46 -5.97 -8.35
N GLY A 66 2.97 -5.18 -9.31
CA GLY A 66 3.82 -4.48 -10.28
C GLY A 66 4.16 -3.07 -9.79
N ALA A 67 5.43 -2.76 -9.58
CA ALA A 67 5.87 -1.39 -9.32
C ALA A 67 5.80 -0.60 -10.63
N ARG A 68 5.08 0.52 -10.64
CA ARG A 68 5.08 1.48 -11.76
C ARG A 68 5.42 2.85 -11.19
N GLN A 69 6.65 3.29 -11.43
CA GLN A 69 7.03 4.68 -11.18
C GLN A 69 6.56 5.51 -12.38
N ARG A 70 5.65 6.45 -12.13
CA ARG A 70 5.31 7.50 -13.10
C ARG A 70 5.69 8.82 -12.43
N TRP A 71 6.56 9.56 -13.11
CA TRP A 71 7.03 10.88 -12.72
C TRP A 71 5.99 11.92 -13.09
#